data_AF-A0A975SUH5-F1
#
_entry.id   AF-A0A975SUH5-F1
#
_cell.length_a   1.000
_cell.length_b   1.000
_cell.length_c   1.000
_cell.angle_alpha   90.00
_cell.angle_beta   90.00
_cell.angle_gamma   90.00
#
_symmetry.space_group_name_H-M   'P 1'
#
loop_
_entity.id
_entity.type
_entity.pdbx_description
1 polymer ?
#
loop_
_entity_poly.entity_id
_entity_poly.type
_entity_poly.pdbx_seq_one_letter_code
_entity_poly.pdbx_strand_id
1 'polypeptide(L)' 'MMKELNTVISPPETVNVRDLVRDRQANNLRVDVLAEAVRPWFADWSGSREVAEAIDGLSSPERREAAARFLGLELVSVA' A
#
# COMPACT_ATOMS: atom_id res chain seq x y z
N MET A 1 -6.51 22.44 35.80
CA MET A 1 -7.03 21.42 34.86
C MET A 1 -6.58 21.80 33.46
N MET A 2 -5.56 21.13 32.94
CA MET A 2 -5.17 21.14 31.53
C MET A 2 -4.53 19.78 31.29
N LYS A 3 -5.19 18.89 30.53
CA LYS A 3 -4.53 17.71 29.96
C LYS A 3 -3.99 18.16 28.62
N GLU A 4 -2.68 18.31 28.51
CA GLU A 4 -2.03 18.41 27.21
C GLU A 4 -2.31 17.11 26.46
N LEU A 5 -3.18 17.20 25.45
CA LEU A 5 -3.35 16.14 24.46
C LEU A 5 -2.13 16.18 23.56
N ASN A 6 -1.06 15.52 24.00
CA ASN A 6 0.09 15.23 23.16
C ASN A 6 -0.32 14.14 22.16
N THR A 7 -1.12 14.52 21.16
CA THR A 7 -1.32 13.70 19.98
C THR A 7 0.02 13.68 19.25
N VAL A 8 0.80 12.64 19.48
CA VAL A 8 1.92 12.29 18.61
C VAL A 8 1.29 11.98 17.26
N ILE A 9 1.17 12.99 16.40
CA ILE A 9 0.85 12.79 15.00
C ILE A 9 2.11 12.20 14.41
N SER A 10 2.26 10.87 14.49
CA SER A 10 3.26 10.18 13.69
C SER A 10 3.01 10.57 12.24
N PRO A 11 4.04 10.96 11.47
CA PRO A 11 3.87 11.23 10.06
C PRO A 11 3.21 10.00 9.41
N PRO A 12 2.31 10.19 8.42
CA PRO A 12 1.70 9.07 7.72
C PRO A 12 2.81 8.18 7.17
N GLU A 13 2.75 6.89 7.50
CA GLU A 13 3.71 5.89 7.04
C GLU A 13 3.78 5.96 5.51
N THR A 14 4.99 6.12 4.98
CA THR A 14 5.23 6.10 3.53
C THR A 14 6.03 4.88 3.15
N VAL A 15 5.77 4.38 1.95
CA VAL A 15 6.46 3.24 1.36
C VAL A 15 6.87 3.56 -0.07
N ASN A 16 8.00 3.01 -0.50
CA ASN A 16 8.31 2.82 -1.91
C ASN A 16 7.73 1.48 -2.35
N VAL A 17 6.98 1.48 -3.45
CA VAL A 17 6.37 0.28 -4.04
C VAL A 17 7.13 -0.04 -5.31
N ARG A 18 7.54 -1.30 -5.48
CA ARG A 18 8.18 -1.81 -6.69
C ARG A 18 7.40 -2.98 -7.24
N ASP A 19 7.06 -2.94 -8.53
CA ASP A 19 6.51 -4.06 -9.28
C ASP A 19 7.68 -4.94 -9.74
N LEU A 20 7.75 -6.16 -9.21
CA LEU A 20 8.84 -7.09 -9.48
C LEU A 20 8.80 -7.70 -10.89
N VAL A 21 7.74 -7.46 -11.65
CA VAL A 21 7.50 -8.08 -12.96
C VAL A 21 7.55 -7.05 -14.10
N ARG A 22 7.06 -5.83 -13.89
CA ARG A 22 6.83 -4.85 -14.96
C ARG A 22 7.65 -3.56 -14.84
N ASP A 23 8.66 -3.54 -13.98
CA ASP A 23 9.60 -2.41 -13.79
C ASP A 23 8.87 -1.07 -13.49
N ARG A 24 7.75 -1.15 -12.75
CA ARG A 24 6.98 0.01 -12.28
C ARG A 24 7.35 0.30 -10.84
N GLN A 25 7.39 1.59 -10.49
CA GLN A 25 7.64 2.01 -9.12
C GLN A 25 6.82 3.24 -8.75
N ALA A 26 6.42 3.31 -7.48
CA ALA A 26 5.81 4.48 -6.86
C ALA A 26 6.56 4.78 -5.57
N ASN A 27 7.18 5.96 -5.48
CA ASN A 27 8.04 6.32 -4.36
C ASN A 27 7.33 7.26 -3.39
N ASN A 28 7.68 7.16 -2.11
CA ASN A 28 7.13 7.97 -1.00
C ASN A 28 5.60 7.98 -0.97
N LEU A 29 4.99 6.83 -1.29
CA LEU A 29 3.55 6.69 -1.34
C LEU A 29 3.00 6.52 0.07
N ARG A 30 1.99 7.32 0.43
CA ARG A 30 1.33 7.15 1.73
C ARG A 30 0.59 5.82 1.74
N VAL A 31 0.73 5.09 2.84
CA VAL A 31 0.15 3.76 3.01
C VAL A 31 -1.39 3.78 2.91
N ASP A 32 -2.04 4.88 3.30
CA ASP A 32 -3.50 5.04 3.25
C ASP A 32 -4.08 5.11 1.83
N VAL A 33 -3.26 5.46 0.82
CA VAL A 33 -3.65 5.51 -0.60
C VAL A 33 -2.98 4.41 -1.44
N LEU A 34 -2.30 3.46 -0.79
CA LEU A 34 -1.51 2.43 -1.45
C LEU A 34 -2.34 1.64 -2.47
N ALA A 35 -3.50 1.14 -2.06
CA ALA A 35 -4.40 0.37 -2.91
C ALA A 35 -4.86 1.14 -4.15
N GLU A 36 -5.24 2.41 -3.99
CA GLU A 36 -5.71 3.26 -5.07
C GLU A 36 -4.61 3.56 -6.07
N ALA A 37 -3.40 3.86 -5.59
CA ALA A 37 -2.26 4.21 -6.44
C ALA A 37 -1.77 3.05 -7.31
N VAL A 38 -1.83 1.81 -6.80
CA VAL A 38 -1.40 0.63 -7.56
C VAL A 38 -2.53 0.02 -8.39
N ARG A 39 -3.81 0.34 -8.14
CA ARG A 39 -4.95 -0.20 -8.89
C ARG A 39 -4.80 -0.07 -10.42
N PRO A 40 -4.33 1.05 -10.99
CA PRO A 40 -4.09 1.18 -12.43
C PRO A 40 -3.05 0.20 -12.97
N TRP A 41 -2.12 -0.29 -12.15
CA TRP A 41 -1.09 -1.26 -12.57
C TRP A 41 -1.69 -2.63 -12.90
N PHE A 42 -2.88 -2.91 -12.39
CA PHE A 42 -3.59 -4.18 -12.55
C PHE A 42 -4.86 -4.06 -13.41
N ALA A 43 -4.98 -3.01 -14.24
CA ALA A 43 -6.16 -2.78 -15.08
C ALA A 43 -6.53 -3.98 -15.97
N ASP A 44 -5.52 -4.69 -16.49
CA ASP A 44 -5.70 -5.89 -17.33
C ASP A 44 -6.34 -7.07 -16.57
N TRP A 45 -6.33 -7.06 -15.23
CA TRP A 45 -6.96 -8.07 -14.36
C TRP A 45 -8.23 -7.56 -13.65
N SER A 46 -8.84 -6.49 -14.16
CA SER A 46 -10.05 -5.88 -13.56
C SER A 46 -11.23 -6.83 -13.34
N GLY A 47 -11.29 -7.97 -14.03
CA GLY A 47 -12.29 -9.03 -13.82
C GLY A 47 -11.90 -10.13 -12.83
N SER A 48 -10.66 -10.16 -12.35
CA SER A 48 -10.21 -11.15 -11.34
C SER A 48 -10.59 -10.67 -9.94
N ARG A 49 -11.40 -11.48 -9.27
CA ARG A 49 -11.81 -11.25 -7.89
C ARG A 49 -10.60 -11.31 -6.95
N GLU A 50 -9.69 -12.24 -7.17
CA GLU A 50 -8.49 -12.45 -6.35
C GLU A 50 -7.56 -11.24 -6.41
N VAL A 51 -7.37 -10.66 -7.60
CA VAL A 51 -6.59 -9.43 -7.77
C VAL A 51 -7.28 -8.25 -7.08
N ALA A 52 -8.60 -8.11 -7.22
CA ALA A 52 -9.36 -7.07 -6.52
C ALA A 52 -9.23 -7.18 -5.00
N GLU A 53 -9.41 -8.38 -4.43
CA GLU A 53 -9.27 -8.64 -3.00
C GLU A 53 -7.84 -8.38 -2.49
N ALA A 54 -6.82 -8.72 -3.27
CA ALA A 54 -5.45 -8.41 -2.93
C ALA A 54 -5.17 -6.89 -2.95
N ILE A 55 -5.68 -6.15 -3.94
CA ILE A 55 -5.56 -4.68 -3.99
C ILE A 55 -6.22 -4.06 -2.74
N ASP A 56 -7.43 -4.48 -2.40
CA ASP A 56 -8.14 -3.99 -1.21
C ASP A 56 -7.42 -4.42 0.10
N GLY A 57 -6.72 -5.55 0.07
CA GLY A 57 -5.86 -6.03 1.15
C GLY A 57 -4.70 -5.11 1.50
N LEU A 58 -4.20 -4.30 0.55
CA LEU A 58 -3.10 -3.36 0.79
C LEU A 58 -3.45 -2.28 1.82
N SER A 59 -4.74 -1.93 1.93
CA SER A 59 -5.23 -0.93 2.90
C SER A 59 -5.32 -1.47 4.34
N SER A 60 -5.24 -2.79 4.56
CA SER A 60 -5.28 -3.40 5.90
C SER A 60 -3.87 -3.71 6.38
N PRO A 61 -3.41 -3.15 7.52
CA PRO A 61 -2.08 -3.44 8.07
C PRO A 61 -1.79 -4.93 8.21
N GLU A 62 -2.77 -5.73 8.62
CA GLU A 62 -2.62 -7.17 8.88
C GLU A 62 -2.52 -8.00 7.59
N ARG A 63 -3.05 -7.49 6.47
CA ARG A 63 -3.08 -8.20 5.18
C ARG A 63 -2.08 -7.66 4.16
N ARG A 64 -1.59 -6.44 4.35
CA ARG A 64 -0.82 -5.68 3.36
C ARG A 64 0.37 -6.44 2.79
N GLU A 65 1.15 -7.08 3.64
CA GLU A 65 2.34 -7.82 3.20
C GLU A 65 1.97 -9.04 2.35
N ALA A 66 0.94 -9.79 2.75
CA ALA A 66 0.45 -10.94 1.98
C ALA A 66 -0.16 -10.50 0.63
N ALA A 67 -0.93 -9.42 0.64
CA ALA A 67 -1.49 -8.80 -0.56
C ALA A 67 -0.40 -8.33 -1.54
N ALA A 68 0.63 -7.62 -1.03
CA ALA A 68 1.75 -7.17 -1.85
C ALA A 68 2.48 -8.34 -2.50
N ARG A 69 2.79 -9.39 -1.72
CA ARG A 69 3.40 -10.63 -2.25
C ARG A 69 2.56 -11.27 -3.35
N PHE A 70 1.24 -11.40 -3.15
CA PHE A 70 0.33 -11.96 -4.16
C PHE A 70 0.35 -11.14 -5.47
N LEU A 71 0.38 -9.82 -5.36
CA LEU A 71 0.40 -8.90 -6.49
C LEU A 71 1.78 -8.77 -7.15
N GLY A 72 2.83 -9.41 -6.62
CA GLY A 72 4.20 -9.27 -7.10
C GLY A 72 4.81 -7.90 -6.79
N LEU A 73 4.37 -7.27 -5.70
CA LEU A 73 4.84 -5.98 -5.23
C LEU A 73 5.80 -6.15 -4.05
N GLU A 74 6.89 -5.40 -4.08
CA GLU A 74 7.75 -5.16 -2.92
C GLU A 74 7.39 -3.81 -2.30
N LEU A 75 7.20 -3.79 -0.98
CA LEU A 75 6.97 -2.57 -0.19
C LEU A 75 8.22 -2.30 0.66
N VAL A 76 8.86 -1.16 0.44
CA VAL A 76 10.05 -0.72 1.19
C VAL A 76 9.66 0.48 2.02
N SER A 77 9.66 0.35 3.35
CA SER A 77 9.40 1.49 4.24
C SER A 77 10.44 2.58 4.04
N VAL A 78 9.99 3.83 4.06
CA VAL A 78 10.87 4.99 4.04
C VAL A 78 11.02 5.46 5.48
N ALA A 79 12.24 5.30 6.02
CA ALA A 79 12.59 5.65 7.40
C ALA A 79 12.84 7.15 7.58
#